data_AF-A0A6A5SRD3-F1
#
_entry.id   AF-A0A6A5SRD3-F1
#
_cell.length_a   1.000
_cell.length_b   1.000
_cell.length_c   1.000
_cell.angle_alpha   90.00
_cell.angle_beta   90.00
_cell.angle_gamma   90.00
#
_symmetry.space_group_name_H-M   'P 1'
#
loop_
_entity.id
_entity.type
_entity.pdbx_description
1 polymer ?
#
loop_
_entity_poly.entity_id
_entity_poly.type
_entity_poly.pdbx_seq_one_letter_code
_entity_poly.pdbx_strand_id
1 'polypeptide(L)'
;MRLTGNGPCERVEGDVQSVVEDDFLKHGIALSQDGRTLYGSSHSNVYAWGYNGHTTRTLLLSQKVPGMLLTAFNVSNMTNSAYDHASSGLLLGWGLRNSVGVAEDPVFGSMYSVENSVDNIQRSGRTTKENNPGDEMNFHGFSNGPKTEQQGGNYGYPSCFAAWNVTEIPGYNGTTGSQFAIGDQNVTVNDTFCRNDRIAPRITFAAHMAPLDIKFNPNGTAANREEPIGYKLNFFQFDGKGSPMAPENSTTAAADIVSNPNISACPSSCFRPVGLAWDAEGRLFMSSDSTGDIYVVTRENGSGVANVSEAATGEASPNPTGSGGAPLASSTSAIGVAVIGALGGRLLS
;
A
#
# COMPACT_ATOMS: atom_id res chain seq x y z
N MET A 1 -3.91 8.78 -26.19
CA MET A 1 -2.87 7.76 -26.41
C MET A 1 -3.48 6.58 -27.15
N ARG A 2 -2.82 6.03 -28.18
CA ARG A 2 -3.22 4.77 -28.80
C ARG A 2 -2.25 3.68 -28.33
N LEU A 3 -2.82 2.63 -27.77
CA LEU A 3 -2.12 1.39 -27.48
C LEU A 3 -2.21 0.51 -28.72
N THR A 4 -1.09 0.00 -29.20
CA THR A 4 -1.05 -0.93 -30.33
C THR A 4 -0.36 -2.22 -29.93
N GLY A 5 -1.14 -3.30 -30.00
CA GLY A 5 -0.77 -4.68 -29.73
C GLY A 5 -2.01 -5.56 -29.90
N ASN A 6 -1.83 -6.80 -30.36
CA ASN A 6 -2.90 -7.82 -30.35
C ASN A 6 -2.53 -8.94 -29.34
N GLY A 7 -1.78 -8.58 -28.30
CA GLY A 7 -1.17 -9.52 -27.35
C GLY A 7 -0.90 -8.87 -25.99
N PRO A 8 -0.30 -9.60 -25.04
CA PRO A 8 -0.17 -9.21 -23.62
C PRO A 8 0.84 -8.07 -23.36
N CYS A 9 1.25 -7.34 -24.39
CA CYS A 9 2.16 -6.20 -24.33
C CYS A 9 1.60 -5.11 -25.22
N GLU A 10 1.18 -4.00 -24.62
CA GLU A 10 0.74 -2.81 -25.34
C GLU A 10 1.89 -1.80 -25.38
N ARG A 11 2.25 -1.33 -26.58
CA ARG A 11 3.22 -0.25 -26.75
C ARG A 11 2.52 1.10 -26.89
N VAL A 12 3.15 2.12 -26.35
CA VAL A 12 2.79 3.52 -26.56
C VAL A 12 3.36 3.94 -27.91
N GLU A 13 2.51 4.12 -28.93
CA GLU A 13 2.91 4.78 -30.16
C GLU A 13 2.07 6.03 -30.40
N GLY A 14 2.74 7.12 -30.80
CA GLY A 14 2.14 8.43 -31.08
C GLY A 14 2.33 9.46 -29.96
N ASP A 15 1.92 10.70 -30.23
CA ASP A 15 2.04 11.80 -29.29
C ASP A 15 1.18 11.58 -28.05
N VAL A 16 1.77 11.79 -26.86
CA VAL A 16 1.07 11.80 -25.60
C VAL A 16 0.20 13.05 -25.56
N GLN A 17 -1.11 12.83 -25.57
CA GLN A 17 -2.08 13.91 -25.50
C GLN A 17 -2.56 14.03 -24.05
N SER A 18 -2.30 15.18 -23.44
CA SER A 18 -2.88 15.54 -22.15
C SER A 18 -4.40 15.56 -22.27
N VAL A 19 -5.08 14.65 -21.55
CA VAL A 19 -6.55 14.59 -21.52
C VAL A 19 -7.13 15.79 -20.76
N VAL A 20 -6.40 16.25 -19.76
CA VAL A 20 -6.62 17.50 -19.03
C VAL A 20 -5.24 18.08 -18.70
N GLU A 21 -4.95 19.29 -19.19
CA GLU A 21 -3.73 20.01 -18.84
C GLU A 21 -3.96 20.83 -17.57
N ASP A 22 -3.63 20.24 -16.42
CA ASP A 22 -3.67 20.92 -15.14
C ASP A 22 -2.56 20.37 -14.22
N ASP A 23 -1.56 21.20 -13.97
CA ASP A 23 -0.38 20.88 -13.16
C ASP A 23 -0.71 20.60 -11.68
N PHE A 24 -1.94 20.87 -11.25
CA PHE A 24 -2.40 20.62 -9.89
C PHE A 24 -3.00 19.22 -9.70
N LEU A 25 -3.35 18.48 -10.76
CA LEU A 25 -3.99 17.14 -10.70
C LEU A 25 -3.01 15.99 -10.36
N LYS A 26 -2.31 16.11 -9.23
CA LYS A 26 -1.21 15.20 -8.85
C LYS A 26 -1.52 14.25 -7.68
N HIS A 27 -2.76 14.22 -7.17
CA HIS A 27 -3.04 13.60 -5.86
C HIS A 27 -3.79 12.27 -5.95
N GLY A 28 -4.90 12.23 -6.69
CA GLY A 28 -5.73 11.03 -6.83
C GLY A 28 -6.41 11.00 -8.18
N ILE A 29 -6.61 9.79 -8.70
CA ILE A 29 -7.30 9.53 -9.96
C ILE A 29 -8.20 8.31 -9.79
N ALA A 30 -9.41 8.37 -10.33
CA ALA A 30 -10.29 7.21 -10.38
C ALA A 30 -11.45 7.41 -11.37
N LEU A 31 -12.17 6.34 -11.69
CA LEU A 31 -13.35 6.39 -12.55
C LEU A 31 -14.63 6.21 -11.70
N SER A 32 -15.79 6.52 -12.27
CA SER A 32 -17.12 6.22 -11.70
C SER A 32 -17.51 4.75 -11.89
N GLN A 33 -18.48 4.29 -11.10
CA GLN A 33 -18.90 2.88 -11.08
C GLN A 33 -19.50 2.42 -12.42
N ASP A 34 -19.91 3.34 -13.28
CA ASP A 34 -20.40 3.05 -14.63
C ASP A 34 -19.32 3.27 -15.71
N GLY A 35 -18.11 3.69 -15.33
CA GLY A 35 -17.00 4.00 -16.24
C GLY A 35 -17.23 5.27 -17.06
N ARG A 36 -18.20 6.10 -16.68
CA ARG A 36 -18.62 7.28 -17.45
C ARG A 36 -18.03 8.59 -16.98
N THR A 37 -17.28 8.59 -15.89
CA THR A 37 -16.70 9.79 -15.32
C THR A 37 -15.28 9.49 -14.86
N LEU A 38 -14.32 10.32 -15.27
CA LEU A 38 -12.95 10.36 -14.76
C LEU A 38 -12.89 11.43 -13.68
N TYR A 39 -12.33 11.08 -12.54
CA TYR A 39 -12.05 11.96 -11.43
C TYR A 39 -10.55 12.14 -11.29
N GLY A 40 -10.15 13.38 -11.02
CA GLY A 40 -8.77 13.75 -10.74
C GLY A 40 -8.77 14.77 -9.61
N SER A 41 -7.72 14.80 -8.80
CA SER A 41 -7.65 15.74 -7.68
C SER A 41 -6.35 16.51 -7.58
N SER A 42 -6.52 17.74 -7.11
CA SER A 42 -5.45 18.56 -6.57
C SER A 42 -5.34 18.39 -5.06
N HIS A 43 -4.38 19.10 -4.47
CA HIS A 43 -4.16 19.11 -3.02
C HIS A 43 -5.39 19.61 -2.25
N SER A 44 -6.36 20.28 -2.90
CA SER A 44 -7.53 20.88 -2.25
C SER A 44 -8.87 20.57 -2.93
N ASN A 45 -8.90 20.08 -4.17
CA ASN A 45 -10.13 19.94 -4.92
C ASN A 45 -10.23 18.61 -5.68
N VAL A 46 -11.46 18.17 -5.90
CA VAL A 46 -11.82 17.09 -6.83
C VAL A 46 -12.41 17.69 -8.09
N TYR A 47 -12.00 17.16 -9.22
CA TYR A 47 -12.51 17.50 -10.54
C TYR A 47 -13.08 16.24 -11.18
N ALA A 48 -14.10 16.43 -12.02
CA ALA A 48 -14.81 15.36 -12.70
C ALA A 48 -14.98 15.71 -14.18
N TRP A 49 -14.70 14.75 -15.04
CA TRP A 49 -14.89 14.86 -16.50
C TRP A 49 -15.68 13.67 -17.00
N GLY A 50 -16.57 13.90 -17.97
CA GLY A 50 -17.18 12.79 -18.70
C GLY A 50 -16.09 11.92 -19.34
N TYR A 51 -16.17 10.62 -19.11
CA TYR A 51 -15.22 9.61 -19.56
C TYR A 51 -15.97 8.46 -20.24
N ASN A 52 -15.29 7.73 -21.11
CA ASN A 52 -15.83 6.56 -21.79
C ASN A 52 -14.75 5.49 -21.72
N GLY A 53 -14.76 4.73 -20.63
CA GLY A 53 -13.87 3.61 -20.38
C GLY A 53 -14.21 2.96 -19.05
N HIS A 54 -14.19 1.63 -19.01
CA HIS A 54 -14.81 0.79 -17.99
C HIS A 54 -14.63 1.20 -16.50
N THR A 55 -15.66 0.87 -15.71
CA THR A 55 -15.95 1.09 -14.27
C THR A 55 -14.81 1.08 -13.23
N THR A 56 -14.73 2.08 -12.33
CA THR A 56 -14.10 1.99 -10.97
C THR A 56 -14.77 2.93 -9.91
N ARG A 57 -14.22 3.12 -8.69
CA ARG A 57 -14.73 4.01 -7.60
C ARG A 57 -13.61 4.93 -7.11
N THR A 58 -13.91 6.18 -6.71
CA THR A 58 -12.90 7.21 -6.35
C THR A 58 -12.72 7.38 -4.85
N LEU A 59 -11.47 7.30 -4.39
CA LEU A 59 -11.00 7.68 -3.05
C LEU A 59 -9.97 8.80 -3.14
N LEU A 60 -10.02 9.74 -2.21
CA LEU A 60 -9.29 11.00 -2.30
C LEU A 60 -8.51 11.29 -1.02
N LEU A 61 -7.27 11.73 -1.21
CA LEU A 61 -6.32 12.10 -0.17
C LEU A 61 -6.05 13.61 -0.24
N SER A 62 -6.06 14.28 0.91
CA SER A 62 -5.81 15.74 1.01
C SER A 62 -4.49 16.02 1.75
N GLN A 63 -3.58 16.77 1.10
CA GLN A 63 -2.25 17.14 1.66
C GLN A 63 -2.21 18.50 2.38
N LYS A 64 -3.34 19.04 2.84
CA LYS A 64 -3.33 20.26 3.66
C LYS A 64 -3.08 19.90 5.13
N VAL A 65 -1.82 19.92 5.59
CA VAL A 65 -1.47 19.66 7.01
C VAL A 65 -1.80 20.91 7.85
N PRO A 66 -2.37 20.83 9.08
CA PRO A 66 -2.31 19.71 10.04
C PRO A 66 -3.65 19.05 10.42
N GLY A 67 -3.84 17.72 10.45
CA GLY A 67 -3.01 16.55 10.14
C GLY A 67 -3.89 15.47 9.49
N MET A 68 -3.45 15.02 8.30
CA MET A 68 -4.23 14.77 7.07
C MET A 68 -5.55 14.02 7.16
N LEU A 69 -6.44 14.24 6.17
CA LEU A 69 -7.76 13.63 6.01
C LEU A 69 -7.77 12.58 4.90
N LEU A 70 -8.39 11.42 5.16
CA LEU A 70 -8.85 10.47 4.16
C LEU A 70 -10.37 10.61 4.01
N THR A 71 -10.83 10.97 2.81
CA THR A 71 -12.25 11.26 2.56
C THR A 71 -12.78 10.43 1.39
N ALA A 72 -13.95 9.80 1.57
CA ALA A 72 -14.66 9.09 0.51
C ALA A 72 -15.80 9.92 -0.07
N PHE A 73 -16.01 9.81 -1.38
CA PHE A 73 -17.04 10.56 -2.10
C PHE A 73 -18.00 9.62 -2.83
N ASN A 74 -19.29 9.96 -2.81
CA ASN A 74 -20.29 9.27 -3.61
C ASN A 74 -20.31 9.84 -5.03
N VAL A 75 -19.61 9.15 -5.92
CA VAL A 75 -19.45 9.51 -7.34
C VAL A 75 -20.74 9.41 -8.17
N SER A 76 -21.77 8.72 -7.68
CA SER A 76 -23.05 8.58 -8.39
C SER A 76 -23.95 9.80 -8.25
N ASN A 77 -23.61 10.74 -7.36
CA ASN A 77 -24.38 11.95 -7.08
C ASN A 77 -23.52 13.22 -7.16
N MET A 78 -22.48 13.19 -7.99
CA MET A 78 -21.60 14.35 -8.18
C MET A 78 -22.18 15.33 -9.20
N THR A 79 -22.18 16.62 -8.84
CA THR A 79 -22.57 17.74 -9.70
C THR A 79 -21.35 18.29 -10.45
N ASN A 80 -21.57 19.14 -11.46
CA ASN A 80 -20.51 19.81 -12.24
C ASN A 80 -19.72 20.89 -11.46
N SER A 81 -19.79 20.89 -10.14
CA SER A 81 -19.11 21.84 -9.26
C SER A 81 -18.04 21.14 -8.45
N ALA A 82 -16.91 21.81 -8.21
CA ALA A 82 -15.84 21.29 -7.37
C ALA A 82 -16.34 21.01 -5.94
N TYR A 83 -15.94 19.88 -5.38
CA TYR A 83 -16.23 19.52 -4.00
C TYR A 83 -15.03 19.85 -3.10
N ASP A 84 -15.32 20.31 -1.88
CA ASP A 84 -14.31 20.58 -0.86
C ASP A 84 -13.97 19.30 -0.10
N HIS A 85 -12.70 18.89 -0.16
CA HIS A 85 -12.19 17.67 0.49
C HIS A 85 -12.50 17.59 1.98
N ALA A 86 -12.55 18.74 2.66
CA ALA A 86 -12.70 18.82 4.12
C ALA A 86 -14.16 18.67 4.59
N SER A 87 -15.14 19.03 3.77
CA SER A 87 -16.53 19.17 4.22
C SER A 87 -17.55 18.40 3.39
N SER A 88 -17.19 17.98 2.17
CA SER A 88 -18.16 17.45 1.21
C SER A 88 -18.25 15.93 1.14
N GLY A 89 -17.29 15.21 1.73
CA GLY A 89 -17.24 13.74 1.69
C GLY A 89 -17.31 13.09 3.07
N LEU A 90 -17.37 11.76 3.08
CA LEU A 90 -17.34 10.95 4.30
C LEU A 90 -15.90 10.87 4.80
N LEU A 91 -15.63 11.47 5.96
CA LEU A 91 -14.34 11.34 6.62
C LEU A 91 -14.14 9.89 7.07
N LEU A 92 -13.15 9.22 6.48
CA LEU A 92 -12.73 7.86 6.81
C LEU A 92 -11.67 7.84 7.90
N GLY A 93 -10.83 8.87 7.96
CA GLY A 93 -9.80 8.98 8.99
C GLY A 93 -9.05 10.30 8.93
N TRP A 94 -8.47 10.69 10.06
CA TRP A 94 -7.52 11.79 10.11
C TRP A 94 -6.33 11.48 11.02
N GLY A 95 -5.33 12.36 11.11
CA GLY A 95 -4.09 12.02 11.82
C GLY A 95 -3.32 10.91 11.11
N LEU A 96 -3.37 10.92 9.78
CA LEU A 96 -2.54 10.11 8.88
C LEU A 96 -1.41 11.03 8.37
N ARG A 97 -0.18 10.56 8.21
CA ARG A 97 0.95 11.41 7.79
C ARG A 97 1.04 11.57 6.29
N ASN A 98 1.00 10.46 5.58
CA ASN A 98 1.15 10.29 4.14
C ASN A 98 0.67 8.86 3.73
N SER A 99 -0.61 8.58 3.95
CA SER A 99 -1.27 7.34 3.54
C SER A 99 -1.56 7.31 2.03
N VAL A 100 -0.55 7.02 1.21
CA VAL A 100 -0.64 7.08 -0.27
C VAL A 100 -1.53 5.96 -0.84
N GLY A 101 -1.28 4.73 -0.43
CA GLY A 101 -2.03 3.57 -0.90
C GLY A 101 -3.35 3.44 -0.14
N VAL A 102 -4.46 3.30 -0.87
CA VAL A 102 -5.79 3.06 -0.30
C VAL A 102 -6.50 2.01 -1.13
N ALA A 103 -7.12 1.03 -0.47
CA ALA A 103 -7.91 0.01 -1.14
C ALA A 103 -9.17 -0.38 -0.35
N GLU A 104 -10.15 -0.86 -1.11
CA GLU A 104 -11.37 -1.46 -0.61
C GLU A 104 -11.29 -2.97 -0.84
N ASP A 105 -11.56 -3.76 0.20
CA ASP A 105 -11.79 -5.19 0.06
C ASP A 105 -13.06 -5.40 -0.79
N PRO A 106 -12.96 -6.09 -1.95
CA PRO A 106 -14.10 -6.25 -2.86
C PRO A 106 -15.24 -7.10 -2.29
N VAL A 107 -15.00 -7.88 -1.22
CA VAL A 107 -16.02 -8.78 -0.65
C VAL A 107 -16.76 -8.13 0.51
N PHE A 108 -16.04 -7.62 1.51
CA PHE A 108 -16.68 -7.03 2.70
C PHE A 108 -16.78 -5.50 2.65
N GLY A 109 -16.13 -4.84 1.68
CA GLY A 109 -16.10 -3.39 1.59
C GLY A 109 -15.25 -2.73 2.68
N SER A 110 -14.36 -3.49 3.32
CA SER A 110 -13.41 -2.97 4.30
C SER A 110 -12.45 -1.99 3.64
N MET A 111 -12.31 -0.80 4.20
CA MET A 111 -11.43 0.24 3.69
C MET A 111 -10.08 0.20 4.41
N TYR A 112 -8.99 0.12 3.67
CA TYR A 112 -7.63 0.13 4.21
C TYR A 112 -6.78 1.20 3.55
N SER A 113 -5.87 1.80 4.32
CA SER A 113 -4.77 2.59 3.79
C SER A 113 -3.42 2.07 4.27
N VAL A 114 -2.37 2.39 3.54
CA VAL A 114 -0.99 2.12 3.94
C VAL A 114 -0.22 3.43 4.10
N GLU A 115 0.45 3.58 5.25
CA GLU A 115 1.02 4.83 5.75
C GLU A 115 2.54 4.86 5.60
N ASN A 116 3.07 6.01 5.17
CA ASN A 116 4.50 6.30 5.21
C ASN A 116 4.77 7.13 6.46
N SER A 117 5.31 6.48 7.48
CA SER A 117 5.49 7.09 8.79
C SER A 117 6.63 8.12 8.81
N VAL A 118 6.93 8.69 9.99
CA VAL A 118 7.87 9.81 10.12
C VAL A 118 9.33 9.35 10.16
N ASP A 119 10.19 10.02 9.41
CA ASP A 119 11.64 9.91 9.55
C ASP A 119 12.16 10.65 10.80
N ASN A 120 13.23 10.14 11.40
CA ASN A 120 13.98 10.84 12.46
C ASN A 120 13.13 11.24 13.69
N ILE A 121 12.15 10.42 14.09
CA ILE A 121 11.38 10.68 15.31
C ILE A 121 12.30 10.80 16.53
N GLN A 122 11.91 11.66 17.47
CA GLN A 122 12.60 11.82 18.75
C GLN A 122 11.71 11.33 19.88
N ARG A 123 12.33 10.71 20.89
CA ARG A 123 11.70 10.28 22.13
C ARG A 123 12.65 10.53 23.28
N SER A 124 12.23 11.32 24.27
CA SER A 124 13.06 11.71 25.42
C SER A 124 14.45 12.26 25.01
N GLY A 125 14.45 13.17 24.03
CA GLY A 125 15.68 13.77 23.48
C GLY A 125 16.59 12.83 22.68
N ARG A 126 16.18 11.57 22.43
CA ARG A 126 16.93 10.61 21.61
C ARG A 126 16.23 10.36 20.30
N THR A 127 16.98 10.40 19.20
CA THR A 127 16.46 9.99 17.89
C THR A 127 16.30 8.47 17.87
N THR A 128 15.07 8.01 17.63
CA THR A 128 14.70 6.59 17.57
C THR A 128 14.23 6.31 16.14
N LYS A 129 15.18 6.24 15.20
CA LYS A 129 14.85 6.25 13.77
C LYS A 129 15.17 4.95 13.04
N GLU A 130 16.11 4.13 13.49
CA GLU A 130 16.60 3.03 12.63
C GLU A 130 15.51 1.97 12.41
N ASN A 131 14.81 1.57 13.48
CA ASN A 131 13.76 0.57 13.42
C ASN A 131 12.41 1.08 13.93
N ASN A 132 12.20 2.40 13.95
CA ASN A 132 10.97 3.03 14.40
C ASN A 132 10.79 4.42 13.74
N PRO A 133 9.55 4.94 13.69
CA PRO A 133 8.30 4.22 13.93
C PRO A 133 8.03 3.22 12.80
N GLY A 134 7.16 2.23 13.04
CA GLY A 134 6.74 1.34 11.97
C GLY A 134 5.89 2.08 10.93
N ASP A 135 5.94 1.62 9.67
CA ASP A 135 4.91 1.95 8.68
C ASP A 135 3.63 1.17 9.00
N GLU A 136 2.49 1.60 8.47
CA GLU A 136 1.19 1.15 9.00
C GLU A 136 0.24 0.68 7.89
N MET A 137 -0.61 -0.30 8.22
CA MET A 137 -1.87 -0.57 7.54
C MET A 137 -3.03 -0.19 8.47
N ASN A 138 -3.78 0.83 8.08
CA ASN A 138 -4.87 1.41 8.85
C ASN A 138 -6.22 0.95 8.30
N PHE A 139 -7.11 0.44 9.17
CA PHE A 139 -8.48 0.05 8.82
C PHE A 139 -9.44 1.20 9.10
N HIS A 140 -10.21 1.64 8.10
CA HIS A 140 -11.05 2.83 8.16
C HIS A 140 -12.55 2.54 8.25
N GLY A 141 -12.92 1.33 8.66
CA GLY A 141 -14.31 0.87 8.64
C GLY A 141 -14.72 0.38 7.26
N PHE A 142 -16.01 0.43 6.99
CA PHE A 142 -16.61 -0.14 5.78
C PHE A 142 -17.16 0.94 4.86
N SER A 143 -17.11 0.70 3.55
CA SER A 143 -17.67 1.59 2.54
C SER A 143 -19.19 1.67 2.60
N ASN A 144 -19.85 0.53 2.80
CA ASN A 144 -21.31 0.35 2.82
C ASN A 144 -21.76 -0.54 4.00
N GLY A 145 -20.94 -0.64 5.05
CA GLY A 145 -21.21 -1.44 6.25
C GLY A 145 -21.59 -0.60 7.47
N PRO A 146 -21.74 -1.23 8.65
CA PRO A 146 -22.00 -0.50 9.88
C PRO A 146 -20.83 0.44 10.21
N LYS A 147 -21.15 1.63 10.73
CA LYS A 147 -20.12 2.57 11.20
C LYS A 147 -19.32 1.92 12.33
N THR A 148 -17.99 1.98 12.21
CA THR A 148 -17.06 1.54 13.26
C THR A 148 -16.48 2.73 14.01
N GLU A 149 -15.83 2.48 15.15
CA GLU A 149 -15.09 3.52 15.88
C GLU A 149 -13.90 4.06 15.08
N GLN A 150 -13.33 3.24 14.18
CA GLN A 150 -12.21 3.61 13.32
C GLN A 150 -12.62 4.63 12.25
N GLN A 151 -13.87 4.57 11.78
CA GLN A 151 -14.35 5.41 10.69
C GLN A 151 -14.50 6.87 11.12
N GLY A 152 -13.60 7.71 10.60
CA GLY A 152 -13.50 9.14 10.89
C GLY A 152 -12.66 9.47 12.13
N GLY A 153 -12.02 8.47 12.75
CA GLY A 153 -11.19 8.67 13.93
C GLY A 153 -9.77 9.17 13.63
N ASN A 154 -8.98 9.43 14.67
CA ASN A 154 -7.61 9.92 14.57
C ASN A 154 -6.59 8.78 14.71
N TYR A 155 -5.73 8.61 13.71
CA TYR A 155 -4.72 7.54 13.61
C TYR A 155 -3.34 7.91 14.17
N GLY A 156 -3.23 9.01 14.92
CA GLY A 156 -2.06 9.30 15.76
C GLY A 156 -1.26 10.52 15.36
N TYR A 157 -1.02 10.74 14.07
CA TYR A 157 -0.18 11.85 13.60
C TYR A 157 -0.78 13.21 14.03
N PRO A 158 0.04 14.17 14.51
CA PRO A 158 1.51 14.16 14.54
C PRO A 158 2.13 13.68 15.87
N SER A 159 1.33 13.19 16.81
CA SER A 159 1.78 13.00 18.19
C SER A 159 2.07 11.55 18.57
N CYS A 160 1.41 10.61 17.89
CA CYS A 160 1.44 9.19 18.20
C CYS A 160 1.81 8.39 16.95
N PHE A 161 2.69 7.42 17.12
CA PHE A 161 3.21 6.59 16.02
C PHE A 161 3.30 5.13 16.44
N ALA A 162 3.15 4.21 15.49
CA ALA A 162 3.23 2.78 15.76
C ALA A 162 4.65 2.34 16.17
N ALA A 163 4.74 1.59 17.28
CA ALA A 163 5.98 0.96 17.71
C ALA A 163 6.28 -0.29 16.87
N TRP A 164 7.52 -0.40 16.38
CA TRP A 164 8.01 -1.60 15.73
C TRP A 164 9.03 -2.32 16.61
N ASN A 165 10.24 -1.77 16.78
CA ASN A 165 11.22 -2.29 17.74
C ASN A 165 11.09 -1.59 19.10
N VAL A 166 10.28 -2.15 20.00
CA VAL A 166 9.99 -1.56 21.31
C VAL A 166 11.20 -1.35 22.20
N THR A 167 12.25 -2.15 22.03
CA THR A 167 13.48 -2.07 22.86
C THR A 167 14.30 -0.81 22.59
N GLU A 168 14.10 -0.17 21.44
CA GLU A 168 14.79 1.05 21.03
C GLU A 168 14.05 2.34 21.44
N ILE A 169 12.85 2.22 22.02
CA ILE A 169 12.00 3.35 22.38
C ILE A 169 12.17 3.67 23.88
N PRO A 170 12.82 4.80 24.25
CA PRO A 170 13.06 5.14 25.65
C PRO A 170 11.77 5.25 26.47
N GLY A 171 11.74 4.56 27.61
CA GLY A 171 10.65 4.62 28.57
C GLY A 171 9.32 4.06 28.06
N TYR A 172 9.32 3.29 26.97
CA TYR A 172 8.12 2.65 26.43
C TYR A 172 8.02 1.20 26.92
N ASN A 173 6.84 0.85 27.43
CA ASN A 173 6.54 -0.49 27.96
C ASN A 173 5.39 -1.17 27.19
N GLY A 174 5.07 -0.69 25.98
CA GLY A 174 4.05 -1.30 25.12
C GLY A 174 4.62 -2.41 24.23
N THR A 175 3.82 -2.84 23.27
CA THR A 175 4.17 -3.91 22.32
C THR A 175 4.29 -3.36 20.91
N THR A 176 4.93 -4.12 20.01
CA THR A 176 4.83 -3.88 18.58
C THR A 176 3.36 -3.73 18.16
N GLY A 177 3.08 -2.82 17.25
CA GLY A 177 1.72 -2.51 16.79
C GLY A 177 0.97 -1.45 17.62
N SER A 178 1.33 -1.29 18.90
CA SER A 178 0.76 -0.22 19.73
C SER A 178 1.41 1.12 19.42
N GLN A 179 0.66 2.21 19.59
CA GLN A 179 1.22 3.55 19.43
C GLN A 179 1.96 4.05 20.69
N PHE A 180 2.91 4.95 20.48
CA PHE A 180 3.63 5.66 21.54
C PHE A 180 3.74 7.16 21.21
N ALA A 181 3.86 7.98 22.24
CA ALA A 181 4.03 9.42 22.08
C ALA A 181 5.47 9.78 21.71
N ILE A 182 5.66 10.72 20.79
CA ILE A 182 7.00 11.27 20.49
C ILE A 182 7.32 12.49 21.36
N GLY A 183 8.59 12.90 21.32
CA GLY A 183 9.14 14.02 22.07
C GLY A 183 9.31 13.70 23.55
N ASP A 184 9.23 14.76 24.37
CA ASP A 184 9.17 14.65 25.81
C ASP A 184 7.72 14.51 26.25
N GLN A 185 7.40 13.36 26.84
CA GLN A 185 6.07 13.10 27.36
C GLN A 185 5.68 14.15 28.40
N ASN A 186 4.41 14.54 28.37
CA ASN A 186 3.85 15.47 29.34
C ASN A 186 2.44 15.01 29.77
N VAL A 187 1.77 15.84 30.58
CA VAL A 187 0.44 15.51 31.12
C VAL A 187 -0.66 15.41 30.06
N THR A 188 -0.44 15.97 28.87
CA THR A 188 -1.41 16.03 27.77
C THR A 188 -1.10 15.01 26.67
N VAL A 189 0.17 14.87 26.29
CA VAL A 189 0.61 13.92 25.25
C VAL A 189 1.61 12.96 25.87
N ASN A 190 1.17 11.72 26.01
CA ASN A 190 1.93 10.61 26.58
C ASN A 190 1.42 9.27 25.99
N ASP A 191 2.05 8.17 26.35
CA ASP A 191 1.69 6.86 25.80
C ASP A 191 0.27 6.41 26.18
N THR A 192 -0.28 6.91 27.29
CA THR A 192 -1.68 6.64 27.68
C THR A 192 -2.64 7.37 26.75
N PHE A 193 -2.36 8.63 26.41
CA PHE A 193 -3.12 9.37 25.40
C PHE A 193 -3.09 8.66 24.04
N CYS A 194 -1.90 8.22 23.58
CA CYS A 194 -1.80 7.49 22.32
C CYS A 194 -2.56 6.16 22.33
N ARG A 195 -2.71 5.52 23.49
CA ARG A 195 -3.44 4.26 23.61
C ARG A 195 -4.95 4.44 23.66
N ASN A 196 -5.43 5.51 24.29
CA ASN A 196 -6.85 5.68 24.61
C ASN A 196 -7.57 6.61 23.63
N ASP A 197 -6.85 7.58 23.06
CA ASP A 197 -7.43 8.68 22.28
C ASP A 197 -7.04 8.62 20.79
N ARG A 198 -6.28 7.60 20.38
CA ARG A 198 -5.84 7.36 19.01
C ARG A 198 -6.12 5.92 18.60
N ILE A 199 -6.29 5.73 17.31
CA ILE A 199 -6.49 4.42 16.70
C ILE A 199 -5.13 3.88 16.30
N ALA A 200 -4.77 2.73 16.87
CA ALA A 200 -3.60 1.97 16.47
C ALA A 200 -3.83 1.32 15.09
N PRO A 201 -2.76 1.08 14.33
CA PRO A 201 -2.88 0.42 13.03
C PRO A 201 -3.28 -1.05 13.16
N ARG A 202 -3.93 -1.58 12.13
CA ARG A 202 -4.32 -3.00 12.09
C ARG A 202 -3.12 -3.91 11.91
N ILE A 203 -2.15 -3.50 11.12
CA ILE A 203 -0.84 -4.15 10.97
C ILE A 203 0.23 -3.06 10.96
N THR A 204 1.34 -3.32 11.63
CA THR A 204 2.54 -2.48 11.55
C THR A 204 3.61 -3.21 10.75
N PHE A 205 4.40 -2.47 10.00
CA PHE A 205 5.52 -2.95 9.20
C PHE A 205 6.82 -2.43 9.78
N ALA A 206 7.94 -2.97 9.28
CA ALA A 206 9.24 -2.37 9.55
C ALA A 206 9.26 -0.89 9.16
N ALA A 207 10.11 -0.12 9.84
CA ALA A 207 10.26 1.30 9.57
C ALA A 207 10.83 1.53 8.15
N HIS A 208 10.45 2.65 7.53
CA HIS A 208 11.03 3.14 6.26
C HIS A 208 10.86 2.18 5.10
N MET A 209 9.72 1.50 5.04
CA MET A 209 9.37 0.62 3.94
C MET A 209 8.71 1.40 2.80
N ALA A 210 8.12 2.55 3.11
CA ALA A 210 7.52 3.54 2.22
C ALA A 210 6.42 2.99 1.29
N PRO A 211 5.30 2.46 1.82
CA PRO A 211 4.21 1.95 0.99
C PRO A 211 3.59 3.02 0.08
N LEU A 212 3.30 2.68 -1.16
CA LEU A 212 2.69 3.58 -2.14
C LEU A 212 1.33 3.09 -2.66
N ASP A 213 1.05 1.79 -2.60
CA ASP A 213 -0.16 1.15 -3.07
C ASP A 213 -0.53 -0.08 -2.22
N ILE A 214 -1.80 -0.47 -2.30
CA ILE A 214 -2.31 -1.72 -1.75
C ILE A 214 -3.41 -2.20 -2.69
N LYS A 215 -3.45 -3.50 -2.99
CA LYS A 215 -4.45 -4.10 -3.87
C LYS A 215 -4.94 -5.43 -3.34
N PHE A 216 -6.23 -5.49 -3.05
CA PHE A 216 -6.90 -6.75 -2.75
C PHE A 216 -6.97 -7.64 -3.98
N ASN A 217 -6.83 -8.94 -3.78
CA ASN A 217 -7.22 -9.91 -4.79
C ASN A 217 -8.75 -9.94 -4.94
N PRO A 218 -9.29 -10.39 -6.08
CA PRO A 218 -10.73 -10.36 -6.36
C PRO A 218 -11.64 -11.06 -5.35
N ASN A 219 -11.12 -12.02 -4.58
CA ASN A 219 -11.87 -12.77 -3.58
C ASN A 219 -11.66 -12.27 -2.13
N GLY A 220 -10.91 -11.18 -1.93
CA GLY A 220 -10.69 -10.57 -0.61
C GLY A 220 -9.87 -11.40 0.38
N THR A 221 -9.20 -12.48 -0.06
CA THR A 221 -8.38 -13.34 0.82
C THR A 221 -6.94 -12.86 0.96
N ALA A 222 -6.51 -11.88 0.18
CA ALA A 222 -5.18 -11.30 0.28
C ALA A 222 -5.14 -9.85 -0.18
N ALA A 223 -4.25 -9.06 0.45
CA ALA A 223 -3.88 -7.74 -0.02
C ALA A 223 -2.39 -7.72 -0.41
N ASN A 224 -2.08 -7.23 -1.60
CA ASN A 224 -0.72 -7.08 -2.11
C ASN A 224 -0.26 -5.65 -1.89
N ARG A 225 1.00 -5.49 -1.53
CA ARG A 225 1.62 -4.20 -1.20
C ARG A 225 3.07 -4.24 -1.64
N GLU A 226 3.51 -3.19 -2.31
CA GLU A 226 4.91 -2.92 -2.55
C GLU A 226 5.68 -2.51 -1.31
N GLU A 227 6.97 -2.80 -1.33
CA GLU A 227 7.93 -2.38 -0.33
C GLU A 227 9.12 -1.71 -1.05
N PRO A 228 9.00 -0.44 -1.46
CA PRO A 228 9.97 0.21 -2.33
C PRO A 228 11.40 0.23 -1.80
N ILE A 229 11.60 0.42 -0.49
CA ILE A 229 12.93 0.42 0.14
C ILE A 229 13.39 -1.02 0.47
N GLY A 230 12.46 -1.96 0.63
CA GLY A 230 12.77 -3.39 0.72
C GLY A 230 12.98 -4.05 -0.65
N TYR A 231 12.67 -3.34 -1.74
CA TYR A 231 12.74 -3.78 -3.13
C TYR A 231 12.02 -5.13 -3.33
N LYS A 232 10.79 -5.21 -2.82
CA LYS A 232 9.99 -6.43 -2.86
C LYS A 232 8.49 -6.14 -2.98
N LEU A 233 7.75 -7.18 -3.36
CA LEU A 233 6.30 -7.24 -3.42
C LEU A 233 5.84 -8.27 -2.40
N ASN A 234 4.98 -7.86 -1.48
CA ASN A 234 4.52 -8.69 -0.38
C ASN A 234 3.00 -8.86 -0.44
N PHE A 235 2.49 -9.89 0.20
CA PHE A 235 1.06 -10.02 0.47
C PHE A 235 0.76 -10.26 1.95
N PHE A 236 -0.44 -9.88 2.33
CA PHE A 236 -1.03 -10.10 3.64
C PHE A 236 -2.23 -11.02 3.48
N GLN A 237 -2.28 -12.08 4.28
CA GLN A 237 -3.43 -12.98 4.27
C GLN A 237 -4.60 -12.37 5.02
N PHE A 238 -5.77 -12.43 4.41
CA PHE A 238 -7.05 -12.00 4.96
C PHE A 238 -7.95 -13.21 5.19
N ASP A 239 -8.81 -13.11 6.19
CA ASP A 239 -9.73 -14.19 6.59
C ASP A 239 -10.91 -14.39 5.63
N GLY A 240 -10.93 -13.65 4.51
CA GLY A 240 -12.07 -13.58 3.59
C GLY A 240 -13.30 -12.93 4.21
N LYS A 241 -13.15 -12.25 5.35
CA LYS A 241 -14.16 -11.48 6.08
C LYS A 241 -13.70 -10.03 6.34
N GLY A 242 -12.79 -9.56 5.49
CA GLY A 242 -12.31 -8.18 5.49
C GLY A 242 -11.31 -7.84 6.59
N SER A 243 -10.69 -8.83 7.24
CA SER A 243 -9.63 -8.61 8.26
C SER A 243 -8.36 -9.41 7.97
N PRO A 244 -7.16 -8.85 8.22
CA PRO A 244 -5.93 -9.64 8.21
C PRO A 244 -6.02 -10.81 9.18
N MET A 245 -5.38 -11.93 8.85
CA MET A 245 -5.31 -13.08 9.76
C MET A 245 -4.26 -12.90 10.85
N ALA A 246 -3.19 -12.14 10.56
CA ALA A 246 -2.12 -11.89 11.52
C ALA A 246 -2.61 -11.01 12.68
N PRO A 247 -2.14 -11.25 13.92
CA PRO A 247 -2.43 -10.37 15.05
C PRO A 247 -1.75 -9.00 14.87
N GLU A 248 -2.27 -7.97 15.53
CA GLU A 248 -1.81 -6.57 15.41
C GLU A 248 -0.33 -6.37 15.80
N ASN A 249 0.20 -7.23 16.68
CA ASN A 249 1.58 -7.21 17.13
C ASN A 249 2.53 -8.09 16.30
N SER A 250 2.07 -8.64 15.17
CA SER A 250 2.88 -9.50 14.32
C SER A 250 3.98 -8.72 13.63
N THR A 251 5.21 -9.25 13.68
CA THR A 251 6.35 -8.76 12.88
C THR A 251 6.55 -9.54 11.58
N THR A 252 5.68 -10.51 11.30
CA THR A 252 5.78 -11.44 10.17
C THR A 252 4.43 -11.58 9.45
N ALA A 253 3.61 -10.53 9.49
CA ALA A 253 2.30 -10.51 8.84
C ALA A 253 2.39 -10.51 7.31
N ALA A 254 3.48 -9.97 6.77
CA ALA A 254 3.78 -9.94 5.35
C ALA A 254 4.50 -11.21 4.92
N ALA A 255 4.10 -11.76 3.78
CA ALA A 255 4.85 -12.81 3.08
C ALA A 255 5.33 -12.27 1.73
N ASP A 256 6.63 -12.44 1.46
CA ASP A 256 7.26 -11.98 0.22
C ASP A 256 6.76 -12.84 -0.97
N ILE A 257 6.28 -12.18 -2.04
CA ILE A 257 5.93 -12.82 -3.32
C ILE A 257 7.12 -12.74 -4.28
N VAL A 258 7.70 -11.55 -4.40
CA VAL A 258 8.86 -11.29 -5.26
C VAL A 258 9.83 -10.40 -4.48
N SER A 259 11.10 -10.77 -4.43
CA SER A 259 12.15 -9.98 -3.79
C SER A 259 13.42 -9.95 -4.64
N ASN A 260 14.18 -8.87 -4.52
CA ASN A 260 15.51 -8.83 -5.11
C ASN A 260 16.47 -9.75 -4.33
N PRO A 261 17.28 -10.58 -5.02
CA PRO A 261 18.10 -11.60 -4.36
C PRO A 261 19.24 -11.02 -3.52
N ASN A 262 19.67 -9.79 -3.81
CA ASN A 262 20.72 -9.10 -3.07
C ASN A 262 20.36 -7.63 -2.84
N ILE A 263 19.78 -7.33 -1.68
CA ILE A 263 19.36 -5.97 -1.32
C ILE A 263 20.55 -5.01 -1.18
N SER A 264 21.75 -5.51 -0.87
CA SER A 264 22.95 -4.66 -0.77
C SER A 264 23.39 -4.03 -2.10
N ALA A 265 22.88 -4.52 -3.23
CA ALA A 265 23.11 -3.94 -4.56
C ALA A 265 22.10 -2.85 -4.95
N CYS A 266 21.05 -2.64 -4.15
CA CYS A 266 20.04 -1.63 -4.39
C CYS A 266 20.53 -0.23 -3.94
N PRO A 267 20.08 0.87 -4.58
CA PRO A 267 19.05 0.94 -5.63
C PRO A 267 19.56 0.60 -7.04
N SER A 268 20.87 0.49 -7.25
CA SER A 268 21.46 0.51 -8.60
C SER A 268 21.10 -0.68 -9.50
N SER A 269 20.80 -1.85 -8.92
CA SER A 269 20.60 -3.10 -9.65
C SER A 269 19.32 -3.84 -9.22
N CYS A 270 18.31 -3.10 -8.75
CA CYS A 270 17.08 -3.66 -8.21
C CYS A 270 15.86 -3.04 -8.87
N PHE A 271 14.80 -3.83 -9.06
CA PHE A 271 13.48 -3.27 -9.33
C PHE A 271 12.96 -2.56 -8.07
N ARG A 272 12.22 -1.47 -8.24
CA ARG A 272 11.56 -0.75 -7.14
C ARG A 272 10.07 -0.69 -7.43
N PRO A 273 9.24 -1.53 -6.79
CA PRO A 273 7.83 -1.61 -7.15
C PRO A 273 7.08 -0.33 -6.77
N VAL A 274 6.09 0.06 -7.57
CA VAL A 274 5.27 1.26 -7.31
C VAL A 274 3.77 0.99 -7.44
N GLY A 275 3.31 0.55 -8.61
CA GLY A 275 1.89 0.37 -8.89
C GLY A 275 1.51 -1.09 -9.13
N LEU A 276 0.35 -1.50 -8.64
CA LEU A 276 -0.17 -2.86 -8.75
C LEU A 276 -1.52 -2.90 -9.50
N ALA A 277 -1.72 -3.91 -10.34
CA ALA A 277 -2.99 -4.12 -11.05
C ALA A 277 -3.28 -5.60 -11.30
N TRP A 278 -4.54 -5.99 -11.16
CA TRP A 278 -5.02 -7.32 -11.56
C TRP A 278 -5.63 -7.27 -12.96
N ASP A 279 -5.39 -8.32 -13.75
CA ASP A 279 -6.21 -8.58 -14.93
C ASP A 279 -7.38 -9.53 -14.64
N ALA A 280 -8.20 -9.79 -15.67
CA ALA A 280 -9.36 -10.66 -15.58
C ALA A 280 -8.99 -12.14 -15.39
N GLU A 281 -7.78 -12.54 -15.79
CA GLU A 281 -7.23 -13.89 -15.59
C GLU A 281 -6.60 -14.07 -14.20
N GLY A 282 -6.60 -13.03 -13.37
CA GLY A 282 -6.07 -13.04 -12.02
C GLY A 282 -4.54 -13.04 -11.95
N ARG A 283 -3.84 -12.52 -12.96
CA ARG A 283 -2.39 -12.25 -12.95
C ARG A 283 -2.13 -10.86 -12.37
N LEU A 284 -1.04 -10.72 -11.61
CA LEU A 284 -0.69 -9.46 -10.95
C LEU A 284 0.37 -8.73 -11.76
N PHE A 285 0.08 -7.51 -12.17
CA PHE A 285 1.03 -6.60 -12.82
C PHE A 285 1.64 -5.67 -11.79
N MET A 286 2.93 -5.40 -11.96
CA MET A 286 3.72 -4.55 -11.07
C MET A 286 4.63 -3.65 -11.89
N SER A 287 4.58 -2.33 -11.67
CA SER A 287 5.52 -1.39 -12.30
C SER A 287 6.76 -1.16 -11.44
N SER A 288 7.90 -0.87 -12.07
CA SER A 288 9.14 -0.44 -11.41
C SER A 288 9.61 0.89 -11.99
N ASP A 289 9.60 1.94 -11.17
CA ASP A 289 9.99 3.29 -11.62
C ASP A 289 11.50 3.43 -11.85
N SER A 290 12.30 2.75 -11.03
CA SER A 290 13.76 2.75 -11.11
C SER A 290 14.31 2.07 -12.38
N THR A 291 13.58 1.11 -12.94
CA THR A 291 14.00 0.36 -14.14
C THR A 291 13.20 0.72 -15.38
N GLY A 292 12.00 1.30 -15.21
CA GLY A 292 11.06 1.58 -16.30
C GLY A 292 10.31 0.33 -16.80
N ASP A 293 10.38 -0.78 -16.07
CA ASP A 293 9.76 -2.05 -16.45
C ASP A 293 8.35 -2.23 -15.88
N ILE A 294 7.56 -3.09 -16.55
CA ILE A 294 6.32 -3.66 -16.02
C ILE A 294 6.49 -5.18 -15.99
N TYR A 295 6.30 -5.77 -14.82
CA TYR A 295 6.36 -7.20 -14.58
C TYR A 295 4.95 -7.80 -14.53
N VAL A 296 4.83 -9.05 -14.94
CA VAL A 296 3.65 -9.88 -14.66
C VAL A 296 4.07 -11.02 -13.74
N VAL A 297 3.35 -11.17 -12.64
CA VAL A 297 3.56 -12.20 -11.62
C VAL A 297 2.53 -13.30 -11.83
N THR A 298 3.02 -14.51 -12.11
CA THR A 298 2.22 -15.71 -12.35
C THR A 298 2.78 -16.89 -11.57
N ARG A 299 2.01 -17.99 -11.49
CA ARG A 299 2.59 -19.30 -11.15
C ARG A 299 3.49 -19.79 -12.29
N GLU A 300 4.30 -20.82 -12.06
CA GLU A 300 5.20 -21.38 -13.11
C GLU A 300 4.43 -21.83 -14.35
N ASN A 301 3.22 -22.36 -14.17
CA ASN A 301 2.35 -22.80 -15.26
C ASN A 301 1.65 -21.64 -15.99
N GLY A 302 1.99 -20.38 -15.68
CA GLY A 302 1.42 -19.17 -16.29
C GLY A 302 0.04 -18.77 -15.75
N SER A 303 -0.54 -19.53 -14.81
CA SER A 303 -1.83 -19.18 -14.20
C SER A 303 -1.73 -17.98 -13.26
N GLY A 304 -2.83 -17.25 -13.13
CA GLY A 304 -2.94 -16.07 -12.27
C GLY A 304 -2.80 -16.39 -10.78
N VAL A 305 -2.16 -15.50 -10.02
CA VAL A 305 -1.91 -15.64 -8.59
C VAL A 305 -3.04 -15.11 -7.69
N ALA A 306 -4.17 -14.65 -8.24
CA ALA A 306 -5.29 -14.11 -7.46
C ALA A 306 -5.84 -15.04 -6.36
N ASN A 307 -5.83 -16.35 -6.56
CA ASN A 307 -6.30 -17.34 -5.57
C ASN A 307 -5.17 -17.81 -4.64
N VAL A 308 -4.52 -16.90 -3.91
CA VAL A 308 -3.61 -17.30 -2.82
C VAL A 308 -4.45 -17.55 -1.56
N SER A 309 -4.72 -18.81 -1.25
CA SER A 309 -5.27 -19.22 0.05
C SER A 309 -4.18 -19.65 1.04
N GLU A 310 -2.98 -19.96 0.56
CA GLU A 310 -1.87 -20.47 1.36
C GLU A 310 -0.54 -20.07 0.69
N ALA A 311 0.23 -19.15 1.27
CA ALA A 311 1.69 -19.26 1.12
C ALA A 311 2.15 -20.23 2.19
N ALA A 312 2.82 -21.30 1.75
CA ALA A 312 3.44 -22.25 2.66
C ALA A 312 4.33 -21.49 3.64
N THR A 313 4.18 -21.78 4.93
CA THR A 313 5.09 -21.38 5.99
C THR A 313 6.49 -21.88 5.62
N GLY A 314 7.30 -21.01 5.00
CA GLY A 314 8.70 -21.27 4.75
C GLY A 314 9.45 -21.24 6.08
N GLU A 315 9.77 -22.42 6.59
CA GLU A 315 10.64 -22.60 7.73
C GLU A 315 11.98 -21.89 7.53
N ALA A 316 12.51 -21.37 8.65
CA ALA A 316 13.80 -20.72 8.74
C ALA A 316 14.96 -21.56 8.16
N SER A 317 15.90 -20.88 7.52
CA SER A 317 17.14 -21.45 6.95
C SER A 317 18.01 -22.17 8.01
N PRO A 318 18.86 -23.15 7.62
CA PRO A 318 19.33 -24.23 8.49
C PRO A 318 20.65 -23.92 9.20
N ASN A 319 20.86 -24.56 10.35
CA ASN A 319 22.18 -24.67 11.00
C ASN A 319 22.94 -25.90 10.47
N PRO A 320 24.27 -25.87 10.34
CA PRO A 320 25.02 -26.89 9.61
C PRO A 320 25.57 -27.98 10.55
N THR A 321 25.13 -29.23 10.41
CA THR A 321 25.92 -30.40 10.86
C THR A 321 25.49 -31.67 10.13
N GLY A 322 26.47 -32.39 9.57
CA GLY A 322 26.42 -33.86 9.48
C GLY A 322 26.16 -34.50 8.11
N SER A 323 27.26 -34.76 7.39
CA SER A 323 27.52 -35.90 6.49
C SER A 323 26.41 -36.97 6.31
N GLY A 324 25.96 -37.16 5.06
CA GLY A 324 25.48 -38.47 4.60
C GLY A 324 24.42 -38.43 3.48
N GLY A 325 24.81 -38.88 2.27
CA GLY A 325 23.93 -39.49 1.27
C GLY A 325 22.97 -38.57 0.50
N ALA A 326 23.17 -38.44 -0.81
CA ALA A 326 22.20 -37.82 -1.71
C ALA A 326 20.90 -38.63 -1.79
N PRO A 327 19.74 -37.96 -1.81
CA PRO A 327 18.61 -38.39 -2.62
C PRO A 327 18.17 -37.33 -3.63
N LEU A 328 17.45 -37.83 -4.63
CA LEU A 328 16.99 -37.17 -5.84
C LEU A 328 16.10 -35.94 -5.58
N ALA A 329 16.15 -35.04 -6.58
CA ALA A 329 15.34 -33.84 -6.71
C ALA A 329 13.84 -34.06 -6.40
N SER A 330 13.35 -33.34 -5.40
CA SER A 330 11.93 -33.01 -5.25
C SER A 330 11.70 -31.59 -5.78
N SER A 331 10.69 -31.47 -6.63
CA SER A 331 10.23 -30.22 -7.23
C SER A 331 9.69 -29.28 -6.14
N THR A 332 10.45 -28.24 -5.81
CA THR A 332 9.94 -27.05 -5.14
C THR A 332 9.19 -26.21 -6.17
N SER A 333 7.91 -25.93 -5.93
CA SER A 333 7.12 -24.96 -6.69
C SER A 333 7.80 -23.58 -6.60
N ALA A 334 8.54 -23.17 -7.61
CA ALA A 334 9.05 -21.80 -7.66
C ALA A 334 7.95 -20.87 -8.18
N ILE A 335 8.06 -19.57 -7.94
CA ILE A 335 7.19 -18.58 -8.56
C ILE A 335 7.94 -18.07 -9.79
N GLY A 336 7.35 -18.21 -10.97
CA GLY A 336 7.95 -17.75 -12.22
C GLY A 336 7.69 -16.27 -12.42
N VAL A 337 8.74 -15.45 -12.44
CA VAL A 337 8.66 -14.04 -12.83
C VAL A 337 9.05 -13.91 -14.30
N ALA A 338 8.11 -13.47 -15.15
CA ALA A 338 8.39 -13.17 -16.54
C ALA A 338 8.68 -11.67 -16.71
N VAL A 339 9.86 -11.33 -17.22
CA VAL A 339 10.27 -9.95 -17.52
C VAL A 339 9.90 -9.62 -18.96
N ILE A 340 9.12 -8.55 -19.16
CA ILE A 340 8.82 -8.01 -20.49
C ILE A 340 9.51 -6.64 -20.56
N GLY A 341 10.72 -6.61 -21.12
CA GLY A 341 11.52 -5.38 -21.19
C GLY A 341 10.96 -4.36 -22.19
N ALA A 342 10.91 -3.09 -21.78
CA ALA A 342 10.74 -1.97 -22.69
C ALA A 342 12.11 -1.60 -23.28
N LEU A 343 12.30 -1.80 -24.59
CA LEU A 343 13.50 -1.35 -25.29
C LEU A 343 13.54 0.19 -25.31
N GLY A 344 14.31 0.77 -24.38
CA GLY A 344 14.65 2.18 -24.36
C GLY A 344 15.48 2.57 -25.58
N GLY A 345 15.02 3.63 -26.25
CA GLY A 345 15.63 4.20 -27.45
C GLY A 345 17.08 4.62 -27.26
N ARG A 346 17.87 4.39 -28.32
CA ARG A 346 19.28 4.76 -28.44
C ARG A 346 19.51 6.25 -28.19
N LEU A 347 20.56 6.54 -27.41
CA LEU A 347 21.33 7.77 -27.54
C LEU A 347 21.75 7.97 -29.00
N LEU A 348 21.46 9.13 -29.56
CA LEU A 348 22.36 9.81 -30.49
C LEU A 348 22.36 11.30 -30.12
N SER A 349 23.60 11.81 -30.06
CA SER A 349 24.10 13.18 -29.79
C SER A 349 23.19 14.34 -30.17
#